data_AF-A0AAU5LBM7-F1
#
_entry.id   AF-A0AAU5LBM7-F1
#
_cell.length_a   1.000
_cell.length_b   1.000
_cell.length_c   1.000
_cell.angle_alpha   90.00
_cell.angle_beta   90.00
_cell.angle_gamma   90.00
#
_symmetry.space_group_name_H-M   'P 1'
#
loop_
_entity.id
_entity.type
_entity.pdbx_description
1 polymer ?
#
loop_
_entity_poly.entity_id
_entity_poly.type
_entity_poly.pdbx_seq_one_letter_code
_entity_poly.pdbx_strand_id
1 'polypeptide(L)'
;MTTAPTPEEAYRDAPSLPAEMSEDMGSLAQYIAGELPAHQWREYRLRHAALADRNALLAVATAAHYARTAQAREARELREEMVKAAAAAAVELQEWDREHGTTLGPLGPDGKDACGYVRSEYLAWATGRPNSPEEVAK
;
A
#
# COMPACT_ATOMS: atom_id res chain seq x y z
N MET A 1 2.54 2.58 22.57
CA MET A 1 2.89 1.80 21.37
C MET A 1 1.77 2.04 20.38
N THR A 2 2.04 2.70 19.25
CA THR A 2 1.01 2.91 18.23
C THR A 2 0.83 1.58 17.49
N THR A 3 -0.37 1.01 17.56
CA THR A 3 -0.73 -0.20 16.82
C THR A 3 -1.05 0.18 15.37
N ALA A 4 -0.65 -0.66 14.42
CA ALA A 4 -1.01 -0.47 13.02
C ALA A 4 -2.54 -0.47 12.87
N PRO A 5 -3.11 0.41 12.01
CA PRO A 5 -4.53 0.36 11.72
C PRO A 5 -4.90 -0.97 11.05
N THR A 6 -6.11 -1.44 11.33
CA THR A 6 -6.69 -2.59 10.63
C THR A 6 -6.89 -2.27 9.15
N PRO A 7 -6.96 -3.28 8.26
CA PRO A 7 -7.31 -3.06 6.87
C PRO A 7 -8.62 -2.29 6.69
N GLU A 8 -9.63 -2.61 7.49
CA GLU A 8 -10.95 -1.98 7.45
C GLU A 8 -10.91 -0.50 7.85
N GLU A 9 -10.01 -0.12 8.77
CA GLU A 9 -9.78 1.27 9.13
C GLU A 9 -9.01 2.02 8.04
N ALA A 10 -7.95 1.42 7.50
CA ALA A 10 -7.08 2.09 6.54
C ALA A 10 -7.74 2.30 5.17
N TYR A 11 -8.56 1.36 4.71
CA TYR A 11 -9.10 1.36 3.35
C TYR A 11 -10.60 1.64 3.27
N ARG A 12 -11.21 2.16 4.35
CA ARG A 12 -12.66 2.43 4.43
C ARG A 12 -13.17 3.26 3.25
N ASP A 13 -12.43 4.31 2.91
CA ASP A 13 -12.79 5.29 1.89
C ASP A 13 -11.93 5.15 0.62
N ALA A 14 -11.21 4.03 0.49
CA ALA A 14 -10.35 3.78 -0.67
C ALA A 14 -11.19 3.59 -1.94
N PRO A 15 -10.69 4.01 -3.12
CA PRO A 15 -11.36 3.78 -4.39
C PRO A 15 -11.61 2.28 -4.65
N SER A 16 -12.50 1.96 -5.60
CA SER A 16 -12.68 0.56 -6.00
C SER A 16 -11.39 0.00 -6.60
N LEU A 17 -11.12 -1.29 -6.39
CA LEU A 17 -9.91 -1.95 -6.92
C LEU A 17 -9.73 -1.75 -8.44
N PRO A 18 -10.77 -1.88 -9.30
CA PRO A 18 -10.59 -1.65 -10.73
C PRO A 18 -10.23 -0.20 -11.08
N ALA A 19 -10.81 0.78 -10.39
CA ALA A 19 -10.48 2.19 -10.61
C ALA A 19 -9.05 2.49 -10.19
N GLU A 20 -8.64 2.05 -8.99
CA GLU A 20 -7.30 2.28 -8.48
C GLU A 20 -6.23 1.55 -9.30
N MET A 21 -6.53 0.34 -9.80
CA MET A 21 -5.63 -0.39 -10.70
C MET A 21 -5.43 0.33 -12.04
N SER A 22 -6.49 0.94 -12.59
CA SER A 22 -6.37 1.73 -13.82
C SER A 22 -5.51 2.98 -13.61
N GLU A 23 -5.65 3.65 -12.47
CA GLU A 23 -4.83 4.83 -12.13
C GLU A 23 -3.37 4.43 -11.86
N ASP A 24 -3.15 3.37 -11.07
CA ASP A 24 -1.82 2.83 -10.75
C ASP A 24 -1.05 2.45 -12.03
N MET A 25 -1.70 1.77 -12.98
CA MET A 25 -1.09 1.44 -14.26
C MET A 25 -0.69 2.69 -15.06
N GLY A 26 -1.50 3.75 -15.00
CA GLY A 26 -1.18 5.04 -15.63
C GLY A 26 0.04 5.71 -15.00
N SER A 27 0.11 5.73 -13.66
CA SER A 27 1.25 6.28 -12.92
C SER A 27 2.51 5.43 -13.10
N LEU A 28 2.40 4.10 -13.13
CA LEU A 28 3.50 3.17 -13.40
C LEU A 28 4.08 3.42 -14.81
N ALA A 29 3.23 3.60 -15.83
CA ALA A 29 3.68 3.90 -17.18
C ALA A 29 4.49 5.21 -17.24
N GLN A 30 3.99 6.27 -16.58
CA GLN A 30 4.71 7.54 -16.48
C GLN A 30 6.00 7.41 -15.68
N TYR A 31 6.01 6.62 -14.59
CA TYR A 31 7.19 6.38 -13.78
C TYR A 31 8.29 5.66 -14.58
N ILE A 32 7.93 4.60 -15.31
CA ILE A 32 8.86 3.86 -16.19
C ILE A 32 9.40 4.77 -17.30
N ALA A 33 8.55 5.64 -17.86
CA ALA A 33 8.95 6.61 -18.88
C ALA A 33 9.80 7.77 -18.34
N GLY A 34 9.94 7.91 -17.01
CA GLY A 34 10.61 9.06 -16.39
C GLY A 34 9.81 10.37 -16.48
N GLU A 35 8.51 10.26 -16.78
CA GLU A 35 7.59 11.38 -16.97
C GLU A 35 6.81 11.72 -15.69
N LEU A 36 6.75 10.81 -14.72
CA LEU A 36 6.10 11.07 -13.44
C LEU A 36 6.88 12.17 -12.70
N PRO A 37 6.26 13.29 -12.30
CA PRO A 37 6.95 14.33 -11.56
C PRO A 37 7.47 13.84 -10.20
N ALA A 38 8.66 14.29 -9.79
CA ALA A 38 9.31 13.84 -8.55
C ALA A 38 8.42 14.01 -7.30
N HIS A 39 7.63 15.09 -7.24
CA HIS A 39 6.69 15.32 -6.13
C HIS A 39 5.55 14.29 -6.05
N GLN A 40 5.32 13.50 -7.12
CA GLN A 40 4.29 12.45 -7.18
C GLN A 40 4.88 11.05 -6.95
N TRP A 41 6.19 10.89 -6.89
CA TRP A 41 6.83 9.58 -6.76
C TRP A 41 6.46 8.87 -5.46
N ARG A 42 6.42 9.62 -4.36
CA ARG A 42 6.03 9.06 -3.06
C ARG A 42 4.57 8.61 -3.07
N GLU A 43 3.67 9.47 -3.54
CA GLU A 43 2.24 9.16 -3.59
C GLU A 43 1.99 7.94 -4.47
N TYR A 44 2.63 7.86 -5.64
CA TYR A 44 2.57 6.68 -6.49
C TYR A 44 3.00 5.41 -5.74
N ARG A 45 4.16 5.40 -5.07
CA ARG A 45 4.64 4.25 -4.31
C ARG A 45 3.69 3.86 -3.17
N LEU A 46 3.13 4.85 -2.47
CA LEU A 46 2.16 4.63 -1.40
C LEU A 46 0.89 3.96 -1.95
N ARG A 47 0.32 4.51 -3.01
CA ARG A 47 -0.90 3.99 -3.63
C ARG A 47 -0.67 2.61 -4.24
N HIS A 48 0.48 2.37 -4.86
CA HIS A 48 0.89 1.07 -5.37
C HIS A 48 0.98 0.01 -4.25
N ALA A 49 1.67 0.34 -3.15
CA ALA A 49 1.79 -0.56 -2.01
C ALA A 49 0.44 -0.83 -1.32
N ALA A 50 -0.42 0.18 -1.19
CA ALA A 50 -1.77 0.03 -0.65
C ALA A 50 -2.63 -0.86 -1.55
N LEU A 51 -2.58 -0.68 -2.87
CA LEU A 51 -3.28 -1.52 -3.83
C LEU A 51 -2.82 -2.99 -3.74
N ALA A 52 -1.50 -3.22 -3.64
CA ALA A 52 -0.93 -4.56 -3.47
C ALA A 52 -1.42 -5.22 -2.16
N ASP A 53 -1.42 -4.51 -1.04
CA ASP A 53 -1.94 -5.01 0.25
C ASP A 53 -3.44 -5.36 0.16
N ARG A 54 -4.26 -4.51 -0.48
CA ARG A 54 -5.69 -4.78 -0.71
C ARG A 54 -5.93 -6.01 -1.57
N ASN A 55 -5.13 -6.21 -2.63
CA ASN A 55 -5.18 -7.42 -3.46
C ASN A 55 -4.78 -8.67 -2.68
N ALA A 56 -3.76 -8.59 -1.81
CA ALA A 56 -3.38 -9.69 -0.93
C ALA A 56 -4.50 -10.07 0.04
N LEU A 57 -5.18 -9.09 0.63
CA LEU A 57 -6.33 -9.32 1.51
C LEU A 57 -7.49 -10.01 0.78
N LEU A 58 -7.78 -9.58 -0.46
CA LEU A 58 -8.78 -10.24 -1.30
C LEU A 58 -8.39 -11.69 -1.62
N ALA A 59 -7.11 -11.94 -1.92
CA ALA A 59 -6.61 -13.28 -2.19
C ALA A 59 -6.67 -14.19 -0.95
N VAL A 60 -6.41 -13.65 0.25
CA VAL A 60 -6.60 -14.37 1.52
C VAL A 60 -8.07 -14.75 1.73
N ALA A 61 -9.00 -13.82 1.52
CA ALA A 61 -10.44 -14.09 1.63
C ALA A 61 -10.88 -15.15 0.59
N THR A 62 -10.36 -15.05 -0.63
CA THR A 62 -10.63 -16.00 -1.72
C THR A 62 -10.13 -17.40 -1.38
N ALA A 63 -8.90 -17.53 -0.87
CA ALA A 63 -8.36 -18.82 -0.43
C ALA A 63 -9.17 -19.43 0.72
N ALA A 64 -9.68 -18.61 1.65
CA ALA A 64 -10.55 -19.08 2.72
C ALA A 64 -11.90 -19.59 2.18
N HIS A 65 -12.47 -18.90 1.20
CA HIS A 65 -13.72 -19.31 0.54
C HIS A 65 -13.58 -20.67 -0.17
N TYR A 66 -12.49 -20.87 -0.92
CA TYR A 66 -12.25 -22.09 -1.69
C TYR A 66 -11.59 -23.23 -0.91
N ALA A 67 -11.31 -23.07 0.39
CA ALA A 67 -10.47 -23.97 1.17
C ALA A 67 -10.89 -25.46 1.16
N ARG A 68 -12.17 -25.76 0.86
CA ARG A 68 -12.75 -27.12 0.80
C ARG A 68 -13.24 -27.52 -0.60
N THR A 69 -12.80 -26.81 -1.62
CA THR A 69 -13.22 -27.04 -3.01
C THR A 69 -12.07 -27.62 -3.84
N ALA A 70 -12.37 -28.03 -5.07
CA ALA A 70 -11.32 -28.46 -6.01
C ALA A 70 -10.32 -27.33 -6.32
N GLN A 71 -10.78 -26.07 -6.23
CA GLN A 71 -10.00 -24.85 -6.48
C GLN A 71 -9.10 -24.43 -5.31
N ALA A 72 -9.03 -25.23 -4.24
CA ALA A 72 -8.27 -24.87 -3.04
C ALA A 72 -6.77 -24.67 -3.31
N ARG A 73 -6.22 -25.37 -4.31
CA ARG A 73 -4.79 -25.27 -4.65
C ARG A 73 -4.49 -23.94 -5.34
N GLU A 74 -5.21 -23.65 -6.41
CA GLU A 74 -5.04 -22.44 -7.21
C GLU A 74 -5.28 -21.19 -6.34
N ALA A 75 -6.28 -21.21 -5.46
CA ALA A 75 -6.54 -20.10 -4.56
C ALA A 75 -5.42 -19.89 -3.52
N ARG A 76 -4.74 -20.96 -3.07
CA ARG A 76 -3.57 -20.84 -2.17
C ARG A 76 -2.36 -20.27 -2.89
N GLU A 77 -2.10 -20.73 -4.12
CA GLU A 77 -1.01 -20.24 -4.95
C GLU A 77 -1.18 -18.73 -5.22
N LEU A 78 -2.38 -18.30 -5.64
CA LEU A 78 -2.71 -16.88 -5.82
C LEU A 78 -2.51 -16.07 -4.53
N ARG A 79 -2.98 -16.58 -3.39
CA ARG A 79 -2.77 -15.93 -2.09
C ARG A 79 -1.30 -15.72 -1.80
N GLU A 80 -0.47 -16.73 -2.01
CA GLU A 80 0.97 -16.64 -1.74
C GLU A 80 1.66 -15.64 -2.65
N GLU A 81 1.28 -15.59 -3.92
CA GLU A 81 1.78 -14.60 -4.88
C GLU A 81 1.43 -13.18 -4.45
N MET A 82 0.14 -12.92 -4.16
CA MET A 82 -0.32 -11.58 -3.79
C MET A 82 0.25 -11.12 -2.45
N VAL A 83 0.37 -12.01 -1.45
CA VAL A 83 1.00 -11.68 -0.16
C VAL A 83 2.48 -11.32 -0.33
N LYS A 84 3.21 -12.03 -1.19
CA LYS A 84 4.61 -11.69 -1.50
C LYS A 84 4.73 -10.34 -2.21
N ALA A 85 3.86 -10.08 -3.19
CA ALA A 85 3.84 -8.81 -3.91
C ALA A 85 3.53 -7.62 -2.97
N ALA A 86 2.54 -7.78 -2.08
CA ALA A 86 2.23 -6.78 -1.07
C ALA A 86 3.40 -6.49 -0.12
N ALA A 87 4.07 -7.54 0.37
CA ALA A 87 5.24 -7.39 1.24
C ALA A 87 6.39 -6.68 0.51
N ALA A 88 6.65 -7.02 -0.75
CA ALA A 88 7.70 -6.38 -1.54
C ALA A 88 7.40 -4.89 -1.76
N ALA A 89 6.20 -4.54 -2.21
CA ALA A 89 5.80 -3.14 -2.43
C ALA A 89 5.82 -2.32 -1.13
N ALA A 90 5.45 -2.94 0.00
CA ALA A 90 5.53 -2.30 1.30
C ALA A 90 6.97 -1.99 1.73
N VAL A 91 7.90 -2.93 1.51
CA VAL A 91 9.33 -2.73 1.79
C VAL A 91 9.92 -1.66 0.89
N GLU A 92 9.59 -1.65 -0.40
CA GLU A 92 10.06 -0.61 -1.33
C GLU A 92 9.61 0.79 -0.90
N LEU A 93 8.38 0.94 -0.42
CA LEU A 93 7.92 2.22 0.14
C LEU A 93 8.71 2.58 1.41
N GLN A 94 8.89 1.64 2.34
CA GLN A 94 9.65 1.88 3.59
C GLN A 94 11.10 2.30 3.30
N GLU A 95 11.76 1.66 2.35
CA GLU A 95 13.13 1.98 1.96
C GLU A 95 13.22 3.36 1.32
N TRP A 96 12.29 3.68 0.42
CA TRP A 96 12.23 5.00 -0.20
C TRP A 96 12.00 6.10 0.85
N ASP A 97 11.05 5.88 1.76
CA ASP A 97 10.73 6.83 2.83
C ASP A 97 11.88 6.98 3.83
N ARG A 98 12.64 5.92 4.09
CA ARG A 98 13.86 5.98 4.92
C ARG A 98 14.97 6.79 4.24
N GLU A 99 15.16 6.61 2.95
CA GLU A 99 16.17 7.34 2.16
C GLU A 99 15.83 8.83 2.07
N HIS A 100 14.56 9.18 1.91
CA HIS A 100 14.11 10.55 1.66
C HIS A 100 13.63 11.28 2.92
N GLY A 101 13.51 10.60 4.06
CA GLY A 101 13.05 11.18 5.32
C GLY A 101 11.57 11.57 5.31
N THR A 102 10.75 10.84 4.56
CA THR A 102 9.35 11.19 4.25
C THR A 102 8.40 10.15 4.82
N THR A 103 7.90 10.33 6.04
CA THR A 103 6.89 9.43 6.64
C THR A 103 5.77 10.26 7.26
N LEU A 104 4.53 9.80 7.11
CA LEU A 104 3.32 10.47 7.58
C LEU A 104 2.62 9.69 8.70
N GLY A 105 2.80 8.37 8.69
CA GLY A 105 2.19 7.41 9.57
C GLY A 105 2.96 7.27 10.88
N PRO A 106 2.26 7.11 12.02
CA PRO A 106 2.90 7.03 13.35
C PRO A 106 3.77 5.78 13.59
N LEU A 107 3.82 4.84 12.65
CA LEU A 107 4.69 3.66 12.76
C LEU A 107 6.14 3.96 12.34
N GLY A 108 6.34 4.91 11.42
CA GLY A 108 7.65 5.17 10.81
C GLY A 108 8.19 4.00 9.97
N PRO A 109 9.21 4.25 9.13
CA PRO A 109 9.73 3.25 8.18
C PRO A 109 10.51 2.10 8.84
N ASP A 110 10.72 2.13 10.16
CA ASP A 110 11.44 1.10 10.92
C ASP A 110 10.50 0.07 11.59
N GLY A 111 9.20 0.15 11.30
CA GLY A 111 8.21 -0.82 11.75
C GLY A 111 8.46 -2.22 11.17
N LYS A 112 8.40 -3.26 12.02
CA LYS A 112 8.55 -4.67 11.62
C LYS A 112 7.41 -5.22 10.75
N ASP A 113 6.27 -4.55 10.76
CA ASP A 113 5.09 -4.90 9.96
C ASP A 113 4.99 -3.95 8.78
N ALA A 114 5.53 -4.35 7.63
CA ALA A 114 5.57 -3.52 6.43
C ALA A 114 4.16 -3.21 5.89
N CYS A 115 3.24 -4.19 5.89
CA CYS A 115 1.85 -3.96 5.50
C CYS A 115 1.14 -3.05 6.51
N GLY A 116 1.41 -3.22 7.81
CA GLY A 116 0.93 -2.31 8.85
C GLY A 116 1.43 -0.88 8.65
N TYR A 117 2.68 -0.71 8.23
CA TYR A 117 3.26 0.58 7.84
C TYR A 117 2.49 1.21 6.67
N VAL A 118 2.27 0.47 5.58
CA VAL A 118 1.50 0.95 4.41
C VAL A 118 0.11 1.42 4.81
N ARG A 119 -0.61 0.62 5.61
CA ARG A 119 -1.96 0.98 6.10
C ARG A 119 -1.95 2.26 6.92
N SER A 120 -0.93 2.43 7.75
CA SER A 120 -0.73 3.62 8.57
C SER A 120 -0.44 4.87 7.70
N GLU A 121 0.44 4.76 6.72
CA GLU A 121 0.76 5.83 5.78
C GLU A 121 -0.44 6.19 4.89
N TYR A 122 -1.14 5.19 4.37
CA TYR A 122 -2.31 5.38 3.51
C TYR A 122 -3.44 6.09 4.26
N LEU A 123 -3.71 5.67 5.50
CA LEU A 123 -4.71 6.34 6.34
C LEU A 123 -4.34 7.81 6.63
N ALA A 124 -3.05 8.09 6.88
CA ALA A 124 -2.59 9.46 7.08
C ALA A 124 -2.76 10.33 5.82
N TRP A 125 -2.40 9.79 4.65
CA TRP A 125 -2.59 10.43 3.35
C TRP A 125 -4.08 10.67 3.04
N ALA A 126 -4.91 9.64 3.17
CA ALA A 126 -6.34 9.70 2.86
C ALA A 126 -7.11 10.67 3.77
N THR A 127 -6.64 10.86 5.01
CA THR A 127 -7.25 11.80 5.97
C THR A 127 -6.65 13.21 5.90
N GLY A 128 -5.75 13.49 4.97
CA GLY A 128 -5.17 14.81 4.74
C GLY A 128 -4.27 15.30 5.87
N ARG A 129 -3.58 14.40 6.60
CA ARG A 129 -2.56 14.83 7.57
C ARG A 129 -1.41 15.51 6.81
N PRO A 130 -0.97 16.72 7.21
CA PRO A 130 -0.02 17.53 6.45
C PRO A 130 1.33 16.84 6.27
N ASN A 131 1.94 17.10 5.12
CA ASN A 131 2.93 16.27 4.44
C ASN A 131 4.39 16.74 4.56
N SER A 132 4.70 17.82 5.26
CA SER A 132 6.10 18.28 5.33
C SER A 132 6.39 19.20 6.52
N PRO A 133 7.67 19.34 6.92
CA PRO A 133 8.11 20.38 7.84
C PRO A 133 7.74 21.81 7.39
N GLU A 134 7.46 22.04 6.10
CA GLU A 134 7.11 23.35 5.56
C GLU A 134 5.63 23.73 5.79
N GLU A 135 4.73 22.76 6.00
CA GLU A 135 3.31 23.03 6.24
C GLU A 135 2.98 23.41 7.70
N VAL A 136 3.95 23.31 8.62
CA VAL A 136 3.82 23.76 10.02
C VAL A 136 4.26 25.23 10.20
N ALA A 137 4.80 25.86 9.15
CA ALA A 137 5.37 27.21 9.19
C ALA A 137 4.55 28.29 8.46
N LYS A 138 3.23 28.11 8.31
CA LYS A 138 2.28 29.15 7.90
C LYS A 138 1.25 29.40 9.00
#